data_AF-A0A2G9NBB0-F1
#
_entry.id   AF-A0A2G9NBB0-F1
#
_cell.length_a   1.000
_cell.length_b   1.000
_cell.length_c   1.000
_cell.angle_alpha   90.00
_cell.angle_beta   90.00
_cell.angle_gamma   90.00
#
_symmetry.space_group_name_H-M   'P 1'
#
loop_
_entity.id
_entity.type
_entity.pdbx_description
1 polymer ?
#
loop_
_entity_poly.entity_id
_entity_poly.type
_entity_poly.pdbx_seq_one_letter_code
_entity_poly.pdbx_strand_id
1 'polypeptide(L)'
;MVGSVICGVWLDYTKTYKQTTLVVYILSFIAMLIFTFTLDLGNLVVVFVTGGILGFFMTGYLPLGFEFAVEITYPESEGTSSGLLNASAQIFGILFTLAQGKLITDYSPQAGNIFLCVWMFVGIILTALIKSDLRRHNINVGITKSEVKAVPVDSPVEPAPSIQSSTQL
;
A
#
# COMPACT_ATOMS: atom_id res chain seq x y z
N MET A 1 -10.46 10.54 -6.95
CA MET A 1 -10.28 11.11 -5.59
C MET A 1 -11.12 10.41 -4.54
N VAL A 2 -12.40 10.10 -4.77
CA VAL A 2 -13.20 9.35 -3.79
C VAL A 2 -12.58 7.99 -3.43
N GLY A 3 -12.08 7.25 -4.43
CA GLY A 3 -11.44 5.95 -4.22
C GLY A 3 -10.21 5.98 -3.30
N SER A 4 -9.35 7.01 -3.40
CA SER A 4 -8.19 7.14 -2.52
C SER A 4 -8.58 7.39 -1.07
N VAL A 5 -9.62 8.19 -0.83
CA VAL A 5 -10.13 8.46 0.53
C VAL A 5 -10.70 7.19 1.15
N ILE A 6 -11.57 6.47 0.42
CA ILE A 6 -12.20 5.25 0.94
C ILE A 6 -11.15 4.16 1.19
N CYS A 7 -10.24 3.93 0.23
CA CYS A 7 -9.20 2.91 0.38
C CYS A 7 -8.21 3.25 1.49
N GLY A 8 -7.83 4.54 1.64
CA GLY A 8 -6.97 4.99 2.72
C GLY A 8 -7.59 4.74 4.09
N VAL A 9 -8.83 5.20 4.30
CA VAL A 9 -9.56 4.96 5.56
C VAL A 9 -9.71 3.47 5.82
N TRP A 10 -10.06 2.67 4.81
CA TRP A 10 -10.17 1.21 4.96
C TRP A 10 -8.85 0.54 5.39
N LEU A 11 -7.73 0.98 4.82
CA LEU A 11 -6.41 0.48 5.17
C LEU A 11 -6.02 0.85 6.59
N ASP A 12 -6.38 2.05 7.04
CA ASP A 12 -6.13 2.51 8.41
C ASP A 12 -6.79 1.60 9.45
N TYR A 13 -8.01 1.13 9.18
CA TYR A 13 -8.74 0.21 10.06
C TYR A 13 -8.23 -1.23 9.97
N THR A 14 -7.98 -1.74 8.77
CA THR A 14 -7.66 -3.15 8.57
C THR A 14 -6.19 -3.48 8.80
N LYS A 15 -5.29 -2.52 8.58
CA LYS A 15 -3.81 -2.69 8.63
C LYS A 15 -3.30 -3.86 7.76
N THR A 16 -4.09 -4.36 6.83
CA THR A 16 -3.75 -5.46 5.92
C THR A 16 -3.15 -4.94 4.62
N TYR A 17 -2.03 -4.22 4.71
CA TYR A 17 -1.38 -3.48 3.61
C TYR A 17 -1.26 -4.29 2.32
N LYS A 18 -0.56 -5.44 2.33
CA LYS A 18 -0.38 -6.23 1.12
C LYS A 18 -1.69 -6.73 0.51
N GLN A 19 -2.57 -7.31 1.34
CA GLN A 19 -3.78 -7.98 0.84
C GLN A 19 -4.72 -6.95 0.21
N THR A 20 -4.92 -5.81 0.87
CA THR A 20 -5.76 -4.74 0.35
C THR A 20 -5.17 -4.17 -0.95
N THR A 21 -3.86 -3.91 -1.00
CA THR A 21 -3.18 -3.44 -2.22
C THR A 21 -3.36 -4.42 -3.38
N LEU A 22 -3.17 -5.72 -3.14
CA LEU A 22 -3.29 -6.76 -4.17
C LEU A 22 -4.74 -6.88 -4.67
N VAL A 23 -5.72 -6.92 -3.77
CA VAL A 23 -7.16 -6.98 -4.14
C VAL A 23 -7.56 -5.78 -4.97
N VAL A 24 -7.23 -4.56 -4.54
CA VAL A 24 -7.58 -3.34 -5.28
C VAL A 24 -6.84 -3.26 -6.62
N TYR A 25 -5.62 -3.81 -6.70
CA TYR A 25 -4.90 -3.90 -7.97
C TYR A 25 -5.59 -4.85 -8.96
N ILE A 26 -6.03 -6.03 -8.49
CA ILE A 26 -6.82 -6.97 -9.31
C ILE A 26 -8.13 -6.33 -9.77
N LEU A 27 -8.85 -5.63 -8.89
CA LEU A 27 -10.08 -4.92 -9.25
C LEU A 27 -9.83 -3.84 -10.30
N SER A 28 -8.72 -3.10 -10.17
CA SER A 28 -8.29 -2.12 -11.18
C SER A 28 -8.00 -2.78 -12.53
N PHE A 29 -7.36 -3.95 -12.54
CA PHE A 29 -7.08 -4.70 -13.75
C PHE A 29 -8.36 -5.22 -14.44
N ILE A 30 -9.30 -5.76 -13.67
CA ILE A 30 -10.62 -6.18 -14.20
C ILE A 30 -11.36 -4.97 -14.78
N ALA A 31 -11.37 -3.84 -14.07
CA ALA A 31 -11.98 -2.61 -14.56
C ALA A 31 -11.31 -2.10 -15.85
N MET A 32 -9.98 -2.24 -15.97
CA MET A 32 -9.24 -1.87 -17.17
C MET A 32 -9.59 -2.77 -18.37
N LEU A 33 -9.73 -4.09 -18.14
CA LEU A 33 -10.20 -5.01 -19.18
C LEU A 33 -11.61 -4.63 -19.66
N ILE A 34 -12.54 -4.40 -18.73
CA ILE A 34 -13.90 -3.98 -19.06
C ILE A 34 -13.87 -2.68 -19.87
N PHE A 35 -13.17 -1.64 -19.37
CA PHE A 35 -13.02 -0.37 -20.07
C PHE A 35 -12.49 -0.55 -21.50
N THR A 36 -11.46 -1.37 -21.67
CA THR A 36 -10.81 -1.66 -22.96
C THR A 36 -11.79 -2.25 -23.98
N PHE A 37 -12.61 -3.23 -23.58
CA PHE A 37 -13.56 -3.85 -24.49
C PHE A 37 -14.82 -3.01 -24.70
N THR A 38 -15.17 -2.13 -23.75
CA THR A 38 -16.32 -1.24 -23.91
C THR A 38 -16.05 0.01 -24.75
N LEU A 39 -14.79 0.36 -24.97
CA LEU A 39 -14.39 1.56 -25.70
C LEU A 39 -14.92 1.58 -27.15
N ASP A 40 -14.99 0.42 -27.79
CA ASP A 40 -15.39 0.30 -29.21
C ASP A 40 -16.91 0.15 -29.42
N LEU A 41 -17.70 0.15 -28.33
CA LEU A 41 -19.16 0.02 -28.41
C LEU A 41 -19.88 1.28 -28.91
N GLY A 42 -19.16 2.40 -29.06
CA GLY A 42 -19.72 3.69 -29.51
C GLY A 42 -20.70 4.35 -28.52
N ASN A 43 -20.90 3.76 -27.33
CA ASN A 43 -21.78 4.31 -26.30
C ASN A 43 -21.00 5.07 -25.23
N LEU A 44 -21.01 6.40 -25.34
CA LEU A 44 -20.31 7.29 -24.41
C LEU A 44 -20.69 7.06 -22.94
N VAL A 45 -21.96 6.78 -22.65
CA VAL A 45 -22.42 6.56 -21.26
C VAL A 45 -21.72 5.34 -20.65
N VAL A 46 -21.60 4.25 -21.42
CA VAL A 46 -20.90 3.04 -20.97
C VAL A 46 -19.41 3.31 -20.74
N VAL A 47 -18.77 4.08 -21.61
CA VAL A 47 -17.36 4.46 -21.47
C VAL A 47 -17.14 5.35 -20.24
N PHE A 48 -18.05 6.28 -19.94
CA PHE A 48 -17.97 7.11 -18.73
C PHE A 48 -18.17 6.31 -17.45
N VAL A 49 -19.13 5.38 -17.42
CA VAL A 49 -19.37 4.53 -16.26
C VAL A 49 -18.17 3.62 -15.99
N THR A 50 -17.68 2.91 -17.02
CA THR A 50 -16.52 2.02 -16.89
C THR A 50 -15.24 2.77 -16.57
N GLY A 51 -15.03 3.94 -17.19
CA GLY A 51 -13.93 4.85 -16.86
C GLY A 51 -14.01 5.40 -15.44
N GLY A 52 -15.21 5.67 -14.93
CA GLY A 52 -15.44 6.08 -13.54
C GLY A 52 -15.09 4.97 -12.55
N ILE A 53 -15.49 3.73 -12.83
CA ILE A 53 -15.15 2.55 -12.02
C ILE A 53 -13.63 2.30 -12.04
N LEU A 54 -13.02 2.34 -13.23
CA LEU A 54 -11.56 2.24 -13.38
C LEU A 54 -10.84 3.34 -12.58
N GLY A 55 -11.27 4.59 -12.74
CA GLY A 55 -10.70 5.73 -12.04
C GLY A 55 -10.85 5.64 -10.51
N PHE A 56 -11.95 5.09 -10.02
CA PHE A 56 -12.16 4.82 -8.60
C PHE A 56 -11.10 3.87 -8.05
N PHE A 57 -10.95 2.68 -8.65
CA PHE A 57 -10.00 1.67 -8.17
C PHE A 57 -8.55 2.07 -8.41
N MET A 58 -8.21 2.65 -9.57
CA MET A 58 -6.85 3.11 -9.87
C MET A 58 -6.39 4.23 -8.93
N THR A 59 -7.25 5.21 -8.68
CA THR A 59 -6.93 6.26 -7.70
C THR A 59 -6.89 5.69 -6.29
N GLY A 60 -7.74 4.71 -5.97
CA GLY A 60 -7.75 3.99 -4.69
C GLY A 60 -6.47 3.18 -4.44
N TYR A 61 -5.92 2.58 -5.48
CA TYR A 61 -4.68 1.82 -5.44
C TYR A 61 -3.47 2.69 -5.09
N LEU A 62 -3.46 3.95 -5.55
CA LEU A 62 -2.31 4.84 -5.38
C LEU A 62 -1.86 5.02 -3.91
N PRO A 63 -2.71 5.47 -2.95
CA PRO A 63 -2.32 5.60 -1.56
C PRO A 63 -1.95 4.25 -0.92
N LEU A 64 -2.64 3.16 -1.29
CA LEU A 64 -2.33 1.82 -0.79
C LEU A 64 -0.91 1.37 -1.20
N GLY A 65 -0.48 1.73 -2.42
CA GLY A 65 0.85 1.46 -2.93
C GLY A 65 1.94 2.21 -2.17
N PHE A 66 1.72 3.49 -1.84
CA PHE A 66 2.65 4.29 -1.02
C PHE A 66 2.78 3.71 0.40
N GLU A 67 1.66 3.46 1.06
CA GLU A 67 1.61 2.85 2.39
C GLU A 67 2.31 1.48 2.41
N PHE A 68 2.04 0.64 1.42
CA PHE A 68 2.68 -0.66 1.30
C PHE A 68 4.19 -0.54 1.05
N ALA A 69 4.62 0.39 0.20
CA ALA A 69 6.05 0.63 -0.08
C ALA A 69 6.80 1.08 1.18
N VAL A 70 6.24 2.02 1.94
CA VAL A 70 6.80 2.46 3.23
C VAL A 70 6.93 1.28 4.20
N GLU A 71 5.89 0.44 4.29
CA GLU A 71 5.88 -0.70 5.21
C GLU A 71 6.95 -1.76 4.88
N ILE A 72 7.15 -2.09 3.60
CA ILE A 72 8.17 -3.09 3.20
C ILE A 72 9.61 -2.56 3.26
N THR A 73 9.79 -1.24 3.19
CA THR A 73 11.11 -0.58 3.21
C THR A 73 11.56 -0.16 4.61
N TYR A 74 10.72 -0.35 5.64
CA TYR A 74 11.08 -0.02 7.02
C TYR A 74 12.41 -0.70 7.45
N PRO A 75 13.32 0.01 8.14
CA PRO A 75 13.19 1.32 8.79
C PRO A 75 13.66 2.53 7.95
N GLU A 76 13.58 2.46 6.62
CA GLU A 76 13.87 3.63 5.78
C GLU A 76 12.87 4.77 5.96
N SER A 77 13.31 5.99 5.68
CA SER A 77 12.45 7.17 5.80
C SER A 77 11.30 7.13 4.78
N GLU A 78 10.11 7.50 5.22
CA GLU A 78 8.90 7.48 4.37
C GLU A 78 9.05 8.38 3.15
N GLY A 79 9.80 9.48 3.30
CA GLY A 79 10.16 10.39 2.20
C GLY A 79 11.07 9.76 1.16
N THR A 80 12.06 8.96 1.57
CA THR A 80 12.93 8.22 0.64
C THR A 80 12.13 7.21 -0.17
N SER A 81 11.32 6.39 0.49
CA SER A 81 10.52 5.34 -0.16
C SER A 81 9.49 5.92 -1.12
N SER A 82 8.77 6.96 -0.69
CA SER A 82 7.79 7.66 -1.53
C SER A 82 8.46 8.42 -2.69
N GLY A 83 9.64 9.00 -2.46
CA GLY A 83 10.43 9.68 -3.49
C GLY A 83 10.87 8.71 -4.59
N LEU A 84 11.42 7.55 -4.21
CA LEU A 84 11.87 6.54 -5.18
C LEU A 84 10.70 5.93 -5.95
N LEU A 85 9.56 5.68 -5.28
CA LEU A 85 8.34 5.17 -5.92
C LEU A 85 7.81 6.17 -6.95
N ASN A 86 7.73 7.47 -6.60
CA ASN A 86 7.30 8.53 -7.52
C ASN A 86 8.26 8.70 -8.69
N ALA A 87 9.57 8.71 -8.45
CA ALA A 87 10.57 8.80 -9.52
C ALA A 87 10.41 7.64 -10.52
N SER A 88 10.22 6.42 -10.02
CA SER A 88 9.95 5.24 -10.84
C SER A 88 8.64 5.39 -11.63
N ALA A 89 7.56 5.80 -10.96
CA ALA A 89 6.25 5.99 -11.60
C ALA A 89 6.31 7.02 -12.74
N GLN A 90 7.06 8.11 -12.58
CA GLN A 90 7.21 9.12 -13.62
C GLN A 90 8.04 8.63 -14.80
N ILE A 91 9.14 7.92 -14.56
CA ILE A 91 9.97 7.34 -15.64
C ILE A 91 9.14 6.34 -16.45
N PHE A 92 8.50 5.38 -15.78
CA PHE A 92 7.65 4.39 -16.46
C PHE A 92 6.41 5.03 -17.08
N GLY A 93 5.84 6.06 -16.45
CA GLY A 93 4.69 6.81 -16.98
C GLY A 93 5.01 7.48 -18.32
N ILE A 94 6.18 8.11 -18.44
CA ILE A 94 6.64 8.69 -19.71
C ILE A 94 6.83 7.58 -20.76
N LEU A 95 7.51 6.49 -20.41
CA LEU A 95 7.77 5.38 -21.33
C LEU A 95 6.46 4.75 -21.84
N PHE A 96 5.51 4.46 -20.95
CA PHE A 96 4.24 3.86 -21.34
C PHE A 96 3.36 4.84 -22.12
N THR A 97 3.36 6.12 -21.79
CA THR A 97 2.62 7.13 -22.55
C THR A 97 3.12 7.21 -23.99
N LEU A 98 4.44 7.20 -24.20
CA LEU A 98 5.04 7.21 -25.53
C LEU A 98 4.75 5.91 -26.30
N ALA A 99 4.93 4.76 -25.65
CA ALA A 99 4.66 3.45 -26.25
C ALA A 99 3.18 3.30 -26.63
N GLN A 100 2.27 3.65 -25.72
CA GLN A 100 0.84 3.64 -25.97
C GLN A 100 0.46 4.63 -27.07
N GLY A 101 1.00 5.85 -27.07
CA GLY A 101 0.73 6.83 -28.13
C GLY A 101 1.10 6.33 -29.53
N LYS A 102 2.23 5.62 -29.64
CA LYS A 102 2.63 4.91 -30.87
C LYS A 102 1.65 3.80 -31.24
N LEU A 103 1.29 2.93 -30.29
CA LEU A 103 0.33 1.84 -30.50
C LEU A 103 -1.05 2.34 -30.96
N ILE A 104 -1.52 3.45 -30.38
CA ILE A 104 -2.79 4.08 -30.75
C ILE A 104 -2.73 4.64 -32.17
N THR A 105 -1.62 5.28 -32.55
CA THR A 105 -1.44 5.92 -33.86
C THR A 105 -1.29 4.90 -34.99
N ASP A 106 -0.51 3.84 -34.75
CA ASP A 106 -0.14 2.86 -35.78
C ASP A 106 -1.15 1.70 -35.89
N TYR A 107 -1.89 1.40 -34.82
CA TYR A 107 -2.81 0.25 -34.75
C TYR A 107 -4.24 0.65 -34.36
N SER A 108 -4.50 0.84 -33.06
CA SER A 108 -5.82 1.20 -32.54
C SER A 108 -5.79 1.60 -31.05
N PRO A 109 -6.80 2.34 -30.56
CA PRO A 109 -6.98 2.60 -29.13
C PRO A 109 -7.00 1.33 -28.27
N GLN A 110 -7.65 0.27 -28.76
CA GLN A 110 -7.66 -1.03 -28.08
C GLN A 110 -6.25 -1.62 -27.94
N ALA A 111 -5.42 -1.58 -28.98
CA ALA A 111 -4.06 -2.11 -28.92
C ALA A 111 -3.22 -1.41 -27.83
N GLY A 112 -3.36 -0.09 -27.71
CA GLY A 112 -2.73 0.69 -26.63
C GLY A 112 -3.22 0.28 -25.24
N ASN A 113 -4.50 0.02 -25.08
CA ASN A 113 -5.07 -0.42 -23.80
C ASN A 113 -4.70 -1.87 -23.44
N ILE A 114 -4.62 -2.77 -24.42
CA ILE A 114 -4.15 -4.15 -24.22
C ILE A 114 -2.69 -4.15 -23.77
N PHE A 115 -1.84 -3.28 -24.33
CA PHE A 115 -0.47 -3.08 -23.84
C PHE A 115 -0.43 -2.73 -22.35
N LEU A 116 -1.27 -1.77 -21.91
CA LEU A 116 -1.38 -1.44 -20.48
C LEU A 116 -1.92 -2.61 -19.64
N CYS A 117 -2.88 -3.38 -20.15
CA CYS A 117 -3.41 -4.56 -19.47
C CYS A 117 -2.31 -5.60 -19.23
N VAL A 118 -1.48 -5.89 -20.24
CA VAL A 118 -0.35 -6.83 -20.08
C VAL A 118 0.59 -6.34 -18.98
N TRP A 119 0.92 -5.06 -18.96
CA TRP A 119 1.84 -4.50 -17.97
C TRP A 119 1.26 -4.45 -16.55
N MET A 120 -0.03 -4.17 -16.42
CA MET A 120 -0.74 -4.31 -15.15
C MET A 120 -0.73 -5.75 -14.64
N PHE A 121 -0.96 -6.72 -15.54
CA PHE A 121 -0.93 -8.14 -15.17
C PHE A 121 0.46 -8.56 -14.67
N VAL A 122 1.53 -8.16 -15.37
CA VAL A 122 2.90 -8.35 -14.89
C VAL A 122 3.09 -7.71 -13.51
N GLY A 123 2.58 -6.51 -13.30
CA GLY A 123 2.61 -5.84 -12.00
C GLY A 123 1.90 -6.64 -10.91
N ILE A 124 0.73 -7.24 -11.17
CA ILE A 124 0.02 -8.08 -10.19
C ILE A 124 0.89 -9.27 -9.78
N ILE A 125 1.53 -9.94 -10.74
CA ILE A 125 2.43 -11.06 -10.45
C ILE A 125 3.61 -10.59 -9.59
N LEU A 126 4.26 -9.49 -9.97
CA LEU A 126 5.37 -8.92 -9.19
C LEU A 126 4.92 -8.58 -7.76
N THR A 127 3.78 -7.91 -7.60
CA THR A 127 3.23 -7.56 -6.28
C THR A 127 2.87 -8.80 -5.45
N ALA A 128 2.34 -9.85 -6.07
CA ALA A 128 2.03 -11.10 -5.39
C ALA A 128 3.30 -11.80 -4.85
N LEU A 129 4.39 -11.76 -5.63
CA LEU A 129 5.69 -12.35 -5.29
C LEU A 129 6.45 -11.58 -4.21
N ILE A 130 6.14 -10.30 -3.94
CA ILE A 130 6.76 -9.54 -2.85
C ILE A 130 6.46 -10.24 -1.52
N LYS A 131 7.51 -10.65 -0.81
CA LYS A 131 7.38 -11.31 0.50
C LYS A 131 6.75 -10.34 1.50
N SER A 132 5.65 -10.75 2.12
CA SER A 132 4.81 -9.92 2.98
C SER A 132 5.24 -9.93 4.44
N ASP A 133 6.53 -10.15 4.71
CA ASP A 133 7.03 -10.07 6.08
C ASP A 133 6.86 -8.62 6.53
N LEU A 134 5.74 -8.33 7.21
CA LEU A 134 5.40 -7.03 7.77
C LEU A 134 6.39 -6.72 8.90
N ARG A 135 7.55 -6.17 8.52
CA ARG A 135 8.69 -5.96 9.42
C ARG A 135 8.32 -5.02 10.56
N ARG A 136 7.49 -3.99 10.34
CA ARG A 136 7.07 -3.02 11.36
C ARG A 136 6.17 -3.67 12.42
N HIS A 137 5.22 -4.51 12.02
CA HIS A 137 4.39 -5.29 12.95
C HIS A 137 5.21 -6.34 13.72
N ASN A 138 6.09 -7.07 13.03
CA ASN A 138 6.93 -8.09 13.65
C ASN A 138 7.94 -7.50 14.65
N ILE A 139 8.48 -6.31 14.39
CA ILE A 139 9.38 -5.61 15.32
C ILE A 139 8.62 -5.13 16.55
N ASN A 140 7.45 -4.50 16.41
CA ASN A 140 6.65 -4.06 17.55
C ASN A 140 6.21 -5.24 18.43
N VAL A 141 5.76 -6.35 17.84
CA VAL A 141 5.42 -7.58 18.57
C VAL A 141 6.66 -8.21 19.23
N GLY A 142 7.82 -8.14 18.57
CA GLY A 142 9.10 -8.61 19.12
C GLY A 142 9.56 -7.79 20.33
N ILE A 143 9.42 -6.47 20.28
CA ILE A 143 9.76 -5.56 21.39
C ILE A 143 8.79 -5.78 22.56
N THR A 144 7.48 -5.85 22.32
CA THR A 144 6.49 -6.14 23.38
C THR A 144 6.73 -7.50 24.04
N LYS A 145 7.09 -8.56 23.28
CA LYS A 145 7.44 -9.86 23.86
C LYS A 145 8.72 -9.80 24.72
N SER A 146 9.71 -9.01 24.32
CA SER A 146 10.93 -8.81 25.11
C SER A 146 10.68 -7.98 26.37
N GLU A 147 9.85 -6.94 26.31
CA GLU A 147 9.46 -6.12 27.47
C GLU A 147 8.63 -6.91 28.49
N VAL A 148 7.64 -7.69 28.03
CA VAL A 148 6.81 -8.55 28.90
C VAL A 148 7.66 -9.63 29.58
N LYS A 149 8.77 -10.06 28.97
CA LYS A 149 9.71 -11.02 29.56
C LYS A 149 10.73 -10.35 30.50
N ALA A 150 10.88 -9.03 30.46
CA ALA A 150 11.94 -8.29 31.15
C ALA A 150 11.50 -7.58 32.44
N VAL A 151 10.28 -7.82 32.94
CA VAL A 151 9.88 -7.37 34.30
C VAL A 151 9.84 -8.57 35.25
N PRO A 152 10.96 -8.93 35.91
CA PRO A 152 10.89 -9.72 37.14
C PRO A 152 10.26 -8.85 38.22
N VAL A 153 9.15 -9.34 38.79
CA VAL A 153 8.54 -8.79 40.00
C VAL A 153 9.47 -9.11 41.17
N ASP A 154 10.44 -8.25 41.43
CA ASP A 154 11.09 -8.15 42.73
C ASP A 154 10.93 -6.72 43.22
N SER A 155 9.79 -6.45 43.86
CA SER A 155 9.63 -5.27 44.72
C SER A 155 10.32 -5.57 46.06
N PRO A 156 11.39 -4.85 46.45
CA PRO A 156 11.88 -4.92 47.80
C PRO A 156 10.88 -4.16 48.69
N VAL A 157 10.28 -4.88 49.64
CA VAL A 157 9.52 -4.30 50.74
C VAL A 157 10.45 -3.35 51.50
N GLU A 158 10.13 -2.06 51.52
CA GLU A 158 10.75 -1.08 52.42
C GLU A 158 10.51 -1.53 53.88
N PRO A 159 11.56 -1.65 54.72
CA PRO A 159 11.34 -1.83 56.15
C PRO A 159 10.94 -0.47 56.76
N ALA A 160 9.84 -0.47 57.50
CA ALA A 160 9.34 0.66 58.26
C ALA A 160 10.40 1.19 59.26
N PRO A 161 10.44 2.51 59.54
CA PRO A 161 11.41 3.10 60.46
C PRO A 161 11.05 2.72 61.90
N SER A 162 11.96 2.03 62.59
CA SER A 162 11.86 1.81 64.04
C SER A 162 12.30 3.08 64.76
N ILE A 163 11.33 3.72 65.42
CA ILE A 163 11.56 4.76 66.42
C ILE A 163 12.20 4.08 67.63
N GLN A 164 13.42 4.47 68.01
CA GLN A 164 13.86 4.34 69.39
C GLN A 164 14.67 5.56 69.83
N SER A 165 14.05 6.25 70.76
CA SER A 165 14.46 7.43 71.51
C SER A 165 15.60 7.14 72.50
N SER A 166 16.54 8.10 72.59
CA SER A 166 17.24 8.58 73.81
C SER A 166 17.82 7.58 74.80
N THR A 167 19.13 7.69 75.10
CA THR A 167 19.65 7.87 76.48
C THR A 167 21.09 8.40 76.45
N GLN A 168 21.32 9.38 77.32
CA GLN A 168 22.56 10.07 77.70
C GLN A 168 23.63 9.14 78.29
N LEU A 169 24.91 9.34 77.98
CA LEU A 169 25.94 9.88 78.90
C LEU A 169 27.26 10.12 78.17
#